data_AF-A0AB73AD89-F1
#
_entry.id   AF-A0AB73AD89-F1
#
_cell.length_a   1.000
_cell.length_b   1.000
_cell.length_c   1.000
_cell.angle_alpha   90.00
_cell.angle_beta   90.00
_cell.angle_gamma   90.00
#
_symmetry.space_group_name_H-M   'P 1'
#
loop_
_entity.id
_entity.type
_entity.pdbx_description
1 polymer ?
#
loop_
_entity_poly.entity_id
_entity_poly.type
_entity_poly.pdbx_seq_one_letter_code
_entity_poly.pdbx_strand_id
1 'polypeptide(L)' 'MSFEYPKPSHKVVETEKAVYIDGFKLEFVIEDSVKIEELSPEQVIVNLSFVAASYEKQSTEN' A
#
# COMPACT_ATOMS: atom_id res chain seq x y z
N MET A 1 -7.00 -21.98 10.37
CA MET A 1 -6.43 -22.07 9.01
C MET A 1 -5.49 -20.89 8.86
N SER A 2 -4.19 -21.15 8.79
CA SER A 2 -3.17 -20.13 8.51
C SER A 2 -3.33 -19.76 7.04
N PHE A 3 -3.78 -18.53 6.76
CA PHE A 3 -3.65 -17.99 5.40
C PHE A 3 -2.17 -17.67 5.22
N GLU A 4 -1.42 -18.58 4.60
CA GLU A 4 -0.06 -18.28 4.14
C GLU A 4 -0.20 -17.32 2.95
N TYR A 5 -0.18 -16.02 3.24
CA TYR A 5 0.03 -15.03 2.19
C TYR A 5 1.41 -15.30 1.58
N PRO A 6 1.54 -15.38 0.24
CA PRO A 6 2.85 -15.43 -0.40
C PRO A 6 3.67 -14.25 0.11
N LYS A 7 4.96 -14.47 0.38
CA LYS A 7 5.84 -13.45 0.95
C LYS A 7 5.74 -12.17 0.10
N PRO A 8 5.24 -11.05 0.63
CA PRO A 8 5.10 -9.83 -0.15
C PRO A 8 6.50 -9.34 -0.54
N SER A 9 6.69 -9.04 -1.81
CA SER A 9 7.94 -8.50 -2.37
C SER A 9 7.95 -6.98 -2.44
N HIS A 10 6.77 -6.37 -2.40
CA HIS A 10 6.59 -4.92 -2.54
C HIS A 10 7.20 -4.19 -1.35
N LYS A 11 7.98 -3.14 -1.64
CA LYS A 11 8.58 -2.26 -0.63
C LYS A 11 7.85 -0.93 -0.62
N VAL A 12 7.33 -0.56 0.55
CA VAL A 12 6.71 0.74 0.78
C VAL A 12 7.65 1.62 1.59
N VAL A 13 7.87 2.85 1.13
CA VAL A 13 8.66 3.86 1.84
C VAL A 13 7.81 5.12 1.99
N GLU A 14 7.54 5.48 3.23
CA GLU A 14 6.91 6.76 3.57
C GLU A 14 8.00 7.81 3.88
N THR A 15 7.79 9.01 3.36
CA THR A 15 8.58 10.21 3.66
C THR A 15 7.64 11.30 4.11
N GLU A 16 8.16 12.39 4.67
CA GLU A 16 7.35 13.56 5.09
C GLU A 16 6.44 14.14 4.00
N LYS A 17 6.67 13.82 2.71
CA LYS A 17 5.98 14.46 1.58
C LYS A 17 5.36 13.48 0.57
N ALA A 18 5.67 12.20 0.66
CA ALA A 18 5.28 11.22 -0.36
C ALA A 18 5.42 9.78 0.15
N VAL A 19 4.65 8.88 -0.47
CA VAL A 19 4.79 7.43 -0.32
C VAL A 19 5.34 6.85 -1.63
N TYR A 20 6.26 5.90 -1.53
CA TYR A 20 6.83 5.18 -2.66
C TYR A 20 6.50 3.69 -2.56
N ILE A 21 6.05 3.08 -3.65
CA ILE A 21 5.83 1.63 -3.77
C ILE A 21 6.78 1.11 -4.85
N ASP A 22 7.73 0.26 -4.51
CA ASP A 22 8.78 -0.24 -5.42
C ASP A 22 9.55 0.86 -6.16
N GLY A 23 9.72 2.01 -5.50
CA GLY A 23 10.36 3.20 -6.08
C GLY A 23 9.43 4.09 -6.90
N PHE A 24 8.19 3.67 -7.17
CA PHE A 24 7.17 4.53 -7.78
C PHE A 24 6.58 5.48 -6.75
N LYS A 25 6.74 6.78 -7.00
CA LYS A 25 6.16 7.84 -6.16
C LYS A 25 4.65 7.88 -6.35
N LEU A 26 3.91 7.70 -5.26
CA LEU A 26 2.48 7.97 -5.20
C LEU A 26 2.26 9.44 -4.84
N GLU A 27 1.63 10.18 -5.74
CA GLU A 27 1.30 11.60 -5.53
C GLU A 27 -0.09 11.77 -4.92
N PHE A 28 -0.36 12.96 -4.37
CA PHE A 28 -1.65 13.32 -3.76
C PHE A 28 -2.07 12.42 -2.58
N VAL A 29 -1.09 11.85 -1.85
CA VAL A 29 -1.33 11.17 -0.57
C VAL A 29 -1.81 12.20 0.46
N ILE A 30 -2.85 11.85 1.21
CA ILE A 30 -3.40 12.69 2.27
C ILE A 30 -2.46 12.64 3.47
N GLU A 31 -2.14 13.80 4.04
CA GLU A 31 -1.33 13.93 5.27
C GLU A 31 -1.93 13.08 6.41
N ASP A 32 -1.07 12.43 7.20
CA ASP A 32 -1.43 11.51 8.29
C ASP A 32 -2.37 10.34 7.92
N SER A 33 -2.51 10.02 6.63
CA SER A 33 -3.39 8.93 6.19
C SER A 33 -2.76 7.54 6.18
N VAL A 34 -1.43 7.46 6.27
CA VAL A 34 -0.71 6.19 6.28
C VAL A 34 -0.89 5.52 7.64
N LYS A 35 -1.39 4.29 7.64
CA LYS A 35 -1.59 3.45 8.82
C LYS A 35 -0.97 2.10 8.56
N ILE A 36 -0.20 1.63 9.53
CA ILE A 36 0.51 0.36 9.45
C ILE A 36 -0.10 -0.59 10.48
N GLU A 37 -0.47 -1.78 10.04
CA GLU A 37 -0.92 -2.87 10.90
C GLU A 37 0.07 -4.04 10.79
N GLU A 38 0.51 -4.59 11.92
CA GLU A 38 1.39 -5.75 11.90
C GLU A 38 0.57 -7.00 11.59
N LEU A 39 0.98 -7.75 10.55
CA LEU A 39 0.38 -9.04 10.20
C LEU A 39 1.20 -10.20 10.76
N SER A 40 2.54 -10.07 10.72
CA SER A 40 3.51 -11.01 11.28
C SER A 40 4.87 -10.32 11.47
N PRO A 41 5.87 -10.96 12.12
CA PRO A 41 7.18 -10.35 12.34
C PRO A 41 7.91 -9.89 11.07
N GLU A 42 7.55 -10.43 9.90
CA GLU A 42 8.14 -10.07 8.61
C GLU A 42 7.17 -9.32 7.68
N GLN A 43 5.93 -9.06 8.10
CA GLN A 43 4.88 -8.57 7.22
C GLN A 43 4.02 -7.51 7.91
N VAL A 44 3.75 -6.44 7.15
CA VAL A 44 2.85 -5.36 7.56
C VAL A 44 1.79 -5.13 6.49
N ILE A 45 0.60 -4.75 6.92
CA ILE A 45 -0.43 -4.18 6.07
C ILE A 45 -0.24 -2.66 6.09
N VAL A 46 -0.12 -2.05 4.92
CA VAL A 46 -0.05 -0.60 4.77
C VAL A 46 -1.36 -0.10 4.18
N ASN A 47 -2.11 0.66 4.96
CA ASN A 47 -3.30 1.38 4.54
C ASN A 47 -2.93 2.85 4.29
N LEU A 48 -3.34 3.42 3.17
CA LEU A 48 -3.10 4.84 2.87
C LEU A 48 -4.25 5.43 2.06
N SER A 49 -4.45 6.74 2.16
CA SER A 49 -5.46 7.46 1.37
C SER A 49 -4.79 8.44 0.41
N PHE A 50 -5.24 8.49 -0.83
CA PHE A 50 -4.77 9.45 -1.83
C PHE A 50 -5.92 9.94 -2.71
N VAL A 51 -5.75 11.11 -3.31
CA VAL A 51 -6.75 11.71 -4.21
C VAL A 51 -6.50 11.22 -5.64
N ALA A 52 -7.55 10.67 -6.26
CA ALA A 52 -7.51 10.26 -7.66
C ALA A 52 -8.45 11.13 -8.51
N ALA A 53 -8.08 11.39 -9.76
CA ALA A 53 -8.93 12.13 -10.69
C ALA A 53 -10.15 11.31 -11.16
N SER A 54 -10.04 9.98 -11.17
CA SER A 54 -11.12 9.04 -11.48
C SER A 54 -10.77 7.66 -10.90
N TYR A 55 -11.76 6.78 -10.78
CA TYR A 55 -11.58 5.41 -10.32
C TYR A 55 -12.38 4.47 -11.22
N GLU A 56 -11.71 3.44 -11.75
CA GLU A 56 -12.34 2.34 -12.47
C GLU A 56 -11.92 1.03 -11.80
N LYS A 57 -12.91 0.16 -11.52
CA LYS A 57 -12.64 -1.18 -11.02
C LYS A 57 -12.63 -2.15 -12.20
N GLN A 58 -11.45 -2.66 -12.55
CA GLN A 58 -11.31 -3.76 -13.51
C GLN A 58 -11.22 -5.09 -12.75
N SER A 59 -12.11 -6.02 -13.08
CA SER A 59 -12.02 -7.40 -12.59
C SER A 59 -11.16 -8.19 -13.57
N THR A 60 -9.95 -8.55 -13.18
CA THR A 60 -9.17 -9.56 -13.93
C THR A 60 -9.69 -10.93 -13.51
N GLU A 61 -10.80 -11.39 -14.10
CA GLU A 61 -11.09 -12.82 -14.10
C GLU A 61 -10.14 -13.47 -15.14
N ASN A 62 -9.09 -14.12 -14.65
CA ASN A 62 -8.30 -15.08 -15.42
C ASN A 62 -8.40 -16.44 -14.73
#